data_AF-A0A7S4BS07-F1
#
_entry.id   AF-A0A7S4BS07-F1
#
_cell.length_a   1.000
_cell.length_b   1.000
_cell.length_c   1.000
_cell.angle_alpha   90.00
_cell.angle_beta   90.00
_cell.angle_gamma   90.00
#
_symmetry.space_group_name_H-M   'P 1'
#
loop_
_entity.id
_entity.type
_entity.pdbx_description
1 polymer ?
#
loop_
_entity_poly.entity_id
_entity_poly.type
_entity_poly.pdbx_seq_one_letter_code
_entity_poly.pdbx_strand_id
1 'polypeptide(L)'
;MNIMEDVERAIEDGVNVVKSMTKDARFVPGAGAAELLLADALQQYGEAQPGLDQYAIQKFGLSLEVVPRTLAENSGLDATNIVAQMYAAHKAGSTSVGIDIVEGTTKDCGVLDLLVTKKEALKLATDAAVTVLRVDQIIMAKQAGGPKAPAQPAPYGD
;
A
#
# COMPACT_ATOMS: atom_id res chain seq x y z
N MET A 1 -11.61 -4.80 21.35
CA MET A 1 -11.67 -3.58 20.52
C MET A 1 -12.91 -2.83 20.95
N ASN A 2 -12.79 -1.60 21.42
CA ASN A 2 -13.91 -0.83 21.94
C ASN A 2 -14.54 -0.04 20.79
N ILE A 3 -15.86 -0.18 20.57
CA ILE A 3 -16.60 0.49 19.48
C ILE A 3 -16.36 2.01 19.50
N MET A 4 -16.19 2.59 20.68
CA MET A 4 -15.89 4.01 20.83
C MET A 4 -14.57 4.42 20.16
N GLU A 5 -13.54 3.59 20.26
CA GLU A 5 -12.22 3.86 19.66
C GLU A 5 -12.27 3.80 18.12
N ASP A 6 -13.07 2.88 17.56
CA ASP A 6 -13.23 2.76 16.10
C ASP A 6 -14.00 3.95 15.53
N VAL A 7 -15.03 4.42 16.25
CA VAL A 7 -15.79 5.62 15.87
C VAL A 7 -14.91 6.87 15.92
N GLU A 8 -14.11 7.03 16.97
CA GLU A 8 -13.17 8.15 17.10
C GLU A 8 -12.20 8.19 15.92
N ARG A 9 -11.57 7.06 15.58
CA ARG A 9 -10.66 6.94 14.44
C ARG A 9 -11.34 7.28 13.12
N ALA A 10 -12.54 6.77 12.88
CA ALA A 10 -13.28 7.04 11.64
C ALA A 10 -13.61 8.54 11.49
N ILE A 11 -13.93 9.23 12.59
CA ILE A 11 -14.17 10.67 12.58
C ILE A 11 -12.86 11.43 12.29
N GLU A 12 -11.76 11.05 12.93
CA GLU A 12 -10.44 11.66 12.68
C GLU A 12 -10.01 11.52 11.22
N ASP A 13 -10.17 10.33 10.64
CA ASP A 13 -9.88 10.07 9.23
C ASP A 13 -10.76 10.94 8.31
N GLY A 14 -12.06 11.02 8.58
CA GLY A 14 -12.97 11.89 7.84
C GLY A 14 -12.57 13.36 7.89
N VAL A 15 -12.21 13.87 9.06
CA VAL A 15 -11.73 15.26 9.23
C VAL A 15 -10.43 15.48 8.47
N ASN A 16 -9.50 14.51 8.49
CA ASN A 16 -8.23 14.58 7.78
C ASN A 16 -8.42 14.56 6.25
N VAL A 17 -9.39 13.80 5.74
CA VAL A 17 -9.78 13.81 4.32
C VAL A 17 -10.31 15.18 3.93
N VAL A 18 -11.27 15.73 4.68
CA VAL A 18 -11.82 17.07 4.41
C VAL A 18 -10.73 18.14 4.46
N LYS A 19 -9.83 18.07 5.45
CA LYS A 19 -8.68 18.98 5.56
C LYS A 19 -7.75 18.87 4.36
N SER A 20 -7.45 17.66 3.90
CA SER A 20 -6.60 17.45 2.73
C SER A 20 -7.25 17.96 1.44
N MET A 21 -8.57 17.79 1.32
CA MET A 21 -9.37 18.33 0.22
C MET A 21 -9.29 19.87 0.12
N THR A 22 -9.14 20.58 1.25
CA THR A 22 -8.96 22.05 1.21
C THR A 22 -7.67 22.50 0.54
N LYS A 23 -6.67 21.61 0.44
CA LYS A 23 -5.39 21.88 -0.22
C LYS A 23 -5.37 21.42 -1.68
N ASP A 24 -5.91 20.23 -1.95
CA ASP A 24 -6.05 19.66 -3.28
C ASP A 24 -7.38 18.88 -3.35
N ALA A 25 -8.32 19.41 -4.12
CA ALA A 25 -9.67 18.85 -4.24
C ALA A 25 -9.82 17.87 -5.41
N ARG A 26 -8.73 17.35 -5.96
CA ARG A 26 -8.77 16.35 -7.03
C ARG A 26 -9.00 14.95 -6.48
N PHE A 27 -9.90 14.22 -7.13
CA PHE A 27 -10.26 12.85 -6.80
C PHE A 27 -9.89 11.89 -7.93
N VAL A 28 -9.69 10.63 -7.58
CA VAL A 28 -9.46 9.51 -8.48
C VAL A 28 -10.43 8.38 -8.15
N PRO A 29 -10.78 7.50 -9.10
CA PRO A 29 -11.64 6.35 -8.82
C PRO A 29 -10.95 5.42 -7.81
N GLY A 30 -11.63 5.16 -6.70
CA GLY A 30 -11.15 4.31 -5.62
C GLY A 30 -11.38 2.83 -5.89
N ALA A 31 -11.55 2.04 -4.82
CA ALA A 31 -11.85 0.60 -4.89
C ALA A 31 -10.89 -0.22 -5.78
N GLY A 32 -9.62 0.16 -5.82
CA GLY A 32 -8.57 -0.50 -6.61
C GLY A 32 -8.53 -0.11 -8.09
N ALA A 33 -9.41 0.78 -8.56
CA ALA A 33 -9.47 1.20 -9.95
C ALA A 33 -8.24 2.04 -10.34
N ALA A 34 -7.88 3.04 -9.53
CA ALA A 34 -6.71 3.89 -9.80
C ALA A 34 -5.40 3.08 -9.85
N GLU A 35 -5.20 2.13 -8.94
CA GLU A 35 -4.01 1.28 -8.89
C GLU A 35 -3.90 0.38 -10.12
N LEU A 36 -5.03 -0.17 -10.60
CA LEU A 36 -5.04 -1.02 -11.79
C LEU A 36 -4.81 -0.24 -13.09
N LEU A 37 -5.40 0.96 -13.20
CA LEU A 37 -5.12 1.86 -14.32
C LEU A 37 -3.64 2.25 -14.39
N LEU A 38 -3.04 2.53 -13.23
CA LEU A 38 -1.63 2.87 -13.15
C LEU A 38 -0.75 1.66 -13.51
N ALA A 39 -1.14 0.44 -13.11
CA ALA A 39 -0.47 -0.79 -13.50
C ALA A 39 -0.45 -0.97 -15.03
N ASP A 40 -1.60 -0.81 -15.70
CA ASP A 40 -1.71 -0.92 -17.17
C ASP A 40 -0.87 0.17 -17.88
N ALA A 41 -0.94 1.41 -17.39
CA ALA A 41 -0.15 2.51 -17.95
C ALA A 41 1.37 2.28 -17.80
N LEU A 42 1.82 1.77 -16.65
CA LEU A 42 3.21 1.42 -16.41
C LEU A 42 3.67 0.23 -17.25
N GLN A 43 2.79 -0.74 -17.48
CA GLN A 43 3.10 -1.88 -18.35
C GLN A 43 3.34 -1.41 -19.79
N GLN A 44 2.46 -0.57 -20.33
CA GLN A 44 2.62 0.04 -21.66
C GLN A 44 3.88 0.92 -21.73
N TYR A 45 4.13 1.73 -20.69
CA TYR A 45 5.33 2.56 -20.62
C TYR A 45 6.62 1.71 -20.58
N GLY A 46 6.60 0.60 -19.84
CA GLY A 46 7.71 -0.34 -19.76
C GLY A 46 8.00 -1.01 -21.11
N GLU A 47 6.98 -1.40 -21.86
CA GLU A 47 7.14 -1.98 -23.21
C GLU A 47 7.78 -1.01 -24.22
N ALA A 48 7.55 0.29 -24.07
CA ALA A 48 8.15 1.31 -24.92
C ALA A 48 9.63 1.60 -24.58
N GLN A 49 10.12 1.19 -23.40
CA GLN A 49 11.46 1.50 -22.93
C GLN A 49 12.46 0.39 -23.30
N PRO A 50 13.60 0.70 -23.93
CA PRO A 50 14.64 -0.29 -24.19
C PRO A 50 15.50 -0.58 -22.95
N GLY A 51 16.07 -1.78 -22.90
CA GLY A 51 17.11 -2.16 -21.93
C GLY A 51 16.56 -2.82 -20.66
N LEU A 52 17.38 -2.82 -19.60
CA LEU A 52 17.07 -3.52 -18.35
C LEU A 52 15.95 -2.83 -17.54
N ASP A 53 15.78 -1.51 -17.72
CA ASP A 53 14.79 -0.72 -17.02
C ASP A 53 13.35 -1.15 -17.34
N GLN A 54 13.12 -1.71 -18.54
CA GLN A 54 11.83 -2.29 -18.95
C GLN A 54 11.29 -3.26 -17.89
N TYR A 55 12.13 -4.20 -17.44
CA TYR A 55 11.72 -5.22 -16.49
C TYR A 55 11.39 -4.63 -15.12
N ALA A 56 12.16 -3.64 -14.67
CA ALA A 56 11.91 -2.96 -13.40
C ALA A 56 10.58 -2.20 -13.42
N ILE A 57 10.31 -1.46 -14.50
CA ILE A 57 9.06 -0.72 -14.69
C ILE A 57 7.86 -1.67 -14.70
N GLN A 58 7.94 -2.75 -15.49
CA GLN A 58 6.86 -3.75 -15.57
C GLN A 58 6.60 -4.42 -14.22
N LYS A 59 7.65 -4.75 -13.46
CA LYS A 59 7.49 -5.32 -12.11
C LYS A 59 6.94 -4.33 -11.09
N PHE A 60 7.26 -3.04 -11.24
CA PHE A 60 6.65 -1.99 -10.43
C PHE A 60 5.16 -1.81 -10.75
N GLY A 61 4.77 -1.85 -12.04
CA GLY A 61 3.36 -1.85 -12.42
C GLY A 61 2.60 -3.05 -11.84
N LEU A 62 3.16 -4.25 -11.97
CA LEU A 62 2.57 -5.48 -11.42
C LEU A 62 2.40 -5.43 -9.89
N SER A 63 3.31 -4.76 -9.16
CA SER A 63 3.19 -4.69 -7.71
C SER A 63 1.99 -3.86 -7.25
N LEU A 64 1.50 -2.92 -8.07
CA LEU A 64 0.30 -2.13 -7.76
C LEU A 64 -0.97 -2.98 -7.72
N GLU A 65 -1.00 -4.12 -8.44
CA GLU A 65 -2.12 -5.06 -8.39
C GLU A 65 -2.33 -5.67 -6.99
N VAL A 66 -1.36 -5.57 -6.09
CA VAL A 66 -1.52 -6.07 -4.72
C VAL A 66 -2.70 -5.39 -4.02
N VAL A 67 -2.97 -4.11 -4.29
CA VAL A 67 -4.05 -3.36 -3.64
C VAL A 67 -5.43 -3.93 -4.01
N PRO A 68 -5.82 -4.03 -5.30
CA PRO A 68 -7.09 -4.66 -5.66
C PRO A 68 -7.14 -6.16 -5.32
N ARG A 69 -6.03 -6.90 -5.40
CA ARG A 69 -6.00 -8.32 -4.99
C ARG A 69 -6.32 -8.50 -3.51
N THR A 70 -5.65 -7.74 -2.65
CA THR A 70 -5.90 -7.78 -1.20
C THR A 70 -7.32 -7.32 -0.87
N LEU A 71 -7.88 -6.34 -1.58
CA LEU A 71 -9.28 -5.93 -1.39
C LEU A 71 -10.26 -7.05 -1.76
N ALA A 72 -10.03 -7.76 -2.87
CA ALA A 72 -10.83 -8.89 -3.28
C ALA A 72 -10.74 -10.07 -2.28
N GLU A 73 -9.52 -10.42 -1.85
CA GLU A 73 -9.26 -11.49 -0.88
C GLU A 73 -9.93 -11.21 0.47
N ASN A 74 -9.80 -9.98 0.98
CA ASN A 74 -10.45 -9.56 2.23
C ASN A 74 -11.99 -9.59 2.13
N SER A 75 -12.52 -9.48 0.91
CA SER A 75 -13.96 -9.55 0.64
C SER A 75 -14.45 -10.97 0.33
N GLY A 76 -13.56 -11.98 0.39
CA GLY A 76 -13.89 -13.37 0.06
C GLY A 76 -14.14 -13.64 -1.42
N LEU A 77 -13.66 -12.76 -2.31
CA LEU A 77 -13.81 -12.88 -3.76
C LEU A 77 -12.57 -13.55 -4.38
N ASP A 78 -12.74 -14.17 -5.55
CA ASP A 78 -11.60 -14.65 -6.34
C ASP A 78 -10.85 -13.47 -6.95
N ALA A 79 -9.74 -13.10 -6.31
CA ALA A 79 -8.89 -11.99 -6.72
C ALA A 79 -8.37 -12.11 -8.16
N THR A 80 -8.14 -13.33 -8.65
CA THR A 80 -7.65 -13.53 -10.03
C THR A 80 -8.73 -13.15 -11.03
N ASN A 81 -9.95 -13.61 -10.80
CA ASN A 81 -11.09 -13.33 -11.65
C ASN A 81 -11.47 -11.84 -11.60
N ILE A 82 -11.55 -11.26 -10.40
CA ILE A 82 -11.88 -9.84 -10.21
C ILE A 82 -10.89 -8.93 -10.94
N VAL A 83 -9.58 -9.14 -10.74
CA VAL A 83 -8.56 -8.32 -11.41
C VAL A 83 -8.64 -8.47 -12.93
N ALA A 84 -8.87 -9.68 -13.45
CA ALA A 84 -9.02 -9.91 -14.88
C ALA A 84 -10.26 -9.19 -15.47
N GLN A 85 -11.39 -9.21 -14.76
CA GLN A 85 -12.60 -8.49 -15.16
C GLN A 85 -12.39 -6.97 -15.15
N MET A 86 -11.73 -6.43 -14.12
CA MET A 86 -11.41 -5.01 -14.06
C MET A 86 -10.50 -4.59 -15.22
N TYR A 87 -9.46 -5.37 -15.55
CA TYR A 87 -8.61 -5.10 -16.71
C TYR A 87 -9.42 -5.09 -18.02
N ALA A 88 -10.32 -6.05 -18.21
CA ALA A 88 -11.18 -6.09 -19.39
C ALA A 88 -12.07 -4.85 -19.50
N ALA A 89 -12.65 -4.41 -18.38
CA ALA A 89 -13.48 -3.21 -18.33
C ALA A 89 -12.68 -1.92 -18.58
N HIS A 90 -11.48 -1.81 -18.01
CA HIS A 90 -10.59 -0.66 -18.23
C HIS A 90 -10.13 -0.57 -19.68
N LYS A 91 -9.78 -1.70 -20.30
CA LYS A 91 -9.43 -1.77 -21.74
C LYS A 91 -10.62 -1.43 -22.65
N ALA A 92 -11.85 -1.68 -22.21
CA ALA A 92 -13.07 -1.25 -22.89
C ALA A 92 -13.38 0.25 -22.70
N GLY A 93 -12.54 1.01 -22.00
CA GLY A 93 -12.67 2.45 -21.77
C GLY A 93 -13.38 2.84 -20.47
N SER A 94 -13.76 1.86 -19.64
CA SER A 94 -14.45 2.11 -18.36
C SER A 94 -13.45 2.23 -17.22
N THR A 95 -12.79 3.39 -17.11
CA THR A 95 -11.67 3.61 -16.18
C THR A 95 -12.10 3.71 -14.70
N SER A 96 -13.38 3.97 -14.41
CA SER A 96 -13.88 4.08 -13.03
C SER A 96 -14.29 2.74 -12.41
N VAL A 97 -14.22 1.63 -13.16
CA VAL A 97 -14.64 0.32 -12.66
C VAL A 97 -13.69 -0.15 -11.57
N GLY A 98 -14.26 -0.36 -10.37
CA GLY A 98 -13.58 -0.86 -9.18
C GLY A 98 -14.17 -2.18 -8.70
N ILE A 99 -13.73 -2.61 -7.50
CA ILE A 99 -14.29 -3.76 -6.80
C ILE A 99 -15.51 -3.28 -6.00
N ASP A 100 -16.70 -3.79 -6.32
CA ASP A 100 -17.87 -3.64 -5.46
C ASP A 100 -17.96 -4.82 -4.50
N ILE A 101 -17.65 -4.54 -3.24
CA ILE A 101 -17.71 -5.51 -2.14
C ILE A 101 -19.14 -5.87 -1.73
N VAL A 102 -20.14 -5.03 -2.04
CA VAL A 102 -21.55 -5.27 -1.64
C VAL A 102 -22.18 -6.29 -2.56
N GLU A 103 -22.02 -6.12 -3.87
CA GLU A 103 -22.51 -7.08 -4.86
C GLU A 103 -21.52 -8.21 -5.15
N GLY A 104 -20.26 -8.06 -4.73
CA GLY A 104 -19.19 -9.03 -5.00
C GLY A 104 -18.78 -9.08 -6.47
N THR A 105 -18.92 -7.98 -7.19
CA THR A 105 -18.67 -7.89 -8.64
C THR A 105 -17.75 -6.71 -8.99
N THR A 106 -17.41 -6.58 -10.27
CA THR A 106 -16.65 -5.43 -10.79
C THR A 106 -17.61 -4.42 -11.43
N LYS A 107 -17.67 -3.21 -10.88
CA LYS A 107 -18.48 -2.11 -11.43
C LYS A 107 -17.97 -0.75 -10.97
N ASP A 108 -18.50 0.32 -11.57
CA ASP A 108 -18.34 1.65 -11.01
C ASP A 108 -19.21 1.77 -9.74
N CYS A 109 -18.56 1.80 -8.58
CA CYS A 109 -19.21 1.88 -7.27
C CYS A 109 -19.30 3.32 -6.73
N GLY A 110 -18.86 4.32 -7.49
CA GLY A 110 -18.88 5.73 -7.05
C GLY A 110 -17.94 6.05 -5.89
N VAL A 111 -17.04 5.13 -5.52
CA VAL A 111 -16.03 5.36 -4.47
C VAL A 111 -14.91 6.21 -5.05
N LEU A 112 -14.63 7.33 -4.39
CA LEU A 112 -13.61 8.28 -4.80
C LEU A 112 -12.56 8.45 -3.70
N ASP A 113 -11.30 8.37 -4.10
CA ASP A 113 -10.16 8.62 -3.23
C ASP A 113 -9.50 9.96 -3.59
N LEU A 114 -8.93 10.63 -2.59
CA LEU A 114 -8.16 11.85 -2.84
C LEU A 114 -6.86 11.53 -3.58
N LEU A 115 -6.59 12.29 -4.66
CA LEU A 115 -5.37 12.14 -5.45
C LEU A 115 -4.12 12.34 -4.59
N VAL A 116 -4.14 13.32 -3.70
CA VAL A 116 -2.98 13.63 -2.83
C VAL A 116 -2.63 12.45 -1.93
N THR A 117 -3.62 11.77 -1.37
CA THR A 117 -3.40 10.61 -0.49
C THR A 117 -2.75 9.47 -1.26
N LYS A 118 -3.26 9.13 -2.46
CA LYS A 118 -2.69 8.08 -3.30
C LYS A 118 -1.28 8.40 -3.77
N LYS A 119 -1.05 9.65 -4.18
CA LYS A 119 0.27 10.12 -4.62
C LYS A 119 1.31 10.03 -3.52
N GLU A 120 1.01 10.54 -2.32
CA GLU A 120 1.94 10.51 -1.19
C GLU A 120 2.15 9.07 -0.70
N ALA A 121 1.10 8.23 -0.68
CA ALA A 121 1.24 6.82 -0.34
C ALA A 121 2.23 6.09 -1.27
N LEU A 122 2.09 6.25 -2.59
CA LEU A 122 3.01 5.65 -3.56
C LEU A 122 4.44 6.17 -3.41
N LYS A 123 4.59 7.49 -3.22
CA LYS A 123 5.90 8.11 -3.05
C LYS A 123 6.61 7.58 -1.80
N LEU A 124 5.95 7.65 -0.65
CA LEU A 124 6.53 7.24 0.63
C LEU A 124 6.80 5.72 0.67
N ALA A 125 5.91 4.90 0.13
CA ALA A 125 6.12 3.46 0.03
C ALA A 125 7.33 3.13 -0.85
N THR A 126 7.48 3.82 -1.98
CA THR A 126 8.62 3.63 -2.88
C THR A 126 9.92 4.08 -2.24
N ASP A 127 9.94 5.26 -1.59
CA ASP A 127 11.12 5.78 -0.90
C ASP A 127 11.56 4.84 0.23
N ALA A 128 10.61 4.29 0.99
CA ALA A 128 10.88 3.30 2.03
C ALA A 128 11.45 2.01 1.43
N ALA A 129 10.84 1.47 0.38
CA ALA A 129 11.32 0.25 -0.29
C ALA A 129 12.74 0.44 -0.83
N VAL A 130 13.01 1.56 -1.50
CA VAL A 130 14.36 1.89 -2.02
C VAL A 130 15.37 2.02 -0.89
N THR A 131 14.99 2.64 0.23
CA THR A 131 15.87 2.78 1.40
C THR A 131 16.26 1.41 1.96
N VAL A 132 15.29 0.49 2.10
CA VAL A 132 15.52 -0.87 2.58
C VAL A 132 16.39 -1.66 1.59
N LEU A 133 16.07 -1.62 0.30
CA LEU A 133 16.79 -2.37 -0.75
C LEU A 133 18.24 -1.89 -0.97
N ARG A 134 18.57 -0.65 -0.56
CA ARG A 134 19.94 -0.11 -0.63
C ARG A 134 20.85 -0.62 0.50
N VAL A 135 20.30 -1.21 1.55
CA VAL A 135 21.10 -1.75 2.66
C VAL A 135 21.68 -3.10 2.23
N ASP A 136 22.99 -3.13 2.00
CA ASP A 136 23.70 -4.36 1.59
C ASP A 136 24.00 -5.28 2.79
N GLN A 137 24.34 -4.71 3.96
CA GLN A 137 24.68 -5.48 5.16
C GLN A 137 24.17 -4.83 6.44
N ILE A 138 23.69 -5.66 7.37
CA ILE A 138 23.29 -5.26 8.72
C ILE A 138 24.27 -5.87 9.71
N ILE A 139 25.01 -5.03 10.41
CA ILE A 139 25.89 -5.45 11.50
C ILE A 139 25.20 -5.10 12.83
N MET A 140 24.72 -6.13 13.52
CA MET A 140 24.08 -5.98 14.82
C MET A 140 25.16 -5.88 15.91
N ALA A 141 25.20 -4.75 16.61
CA ALA A 141 26.04 -4.63 17.79
C ALA A 141 25.51 -5.58 18.89
N LYS A 142 26.40 -6.34 19.53
CA LYS A 142 26.04 -7.10 20.74
C LYS A 142 25.59 -6.11 21.81
N GLN A 143 24.53 -6.47 22.53
CA GLN A 143 24.13 -5.75 23.74
C GLN A 143 25.34 -5.62 24.65
N ALA A 144 25.71 -4.38 25.01
CA ALA A 144 26.86 -4.14 25.86
C ALA A 144 26.68 -4.94 27.15
N GLY A 145 27.51 -5.96 27.36
CA GLY A 145 27.59 -6.65 28.63
C GLY A 145 28.10 -5.62 29.64
N GLY A 146 27.18 -5.06 30.43
CA GLY A 146 27.52 -4.14 31.50
C GLY A 146 28.56 -4.75 32.45
N PRO A 147 29.25 -3.93 33.26
CA PRO A 147 30.32 -4.40 34.14
C PRO A 147 29.85 -5.60 34.98
N LYS A 148 30.64 -6.67 34.98
CA LYS A 148 30.37 -7.86 35.80
C LYS A 148 30.28 -7.41 37.26
N ALA A 149 29.14 -7.64 37.91
CA ALA A 149 28.93 -7.22 39.30
C ALA A 149 30.08 -7.75 40.18
N PRO A 150 30.64 -6.93 41.08
CA PRO A 150 31.76 -7.35 41.91
C PRO A 150 31.35 -8.56 42.75
N ALA A 151 32.19 -9.60 42.75
CA ALA A 151 31.97 -10.79 43.54
C ALA A 151 31.91 -10.41 45.02
N GLN A 152 30.83 -10.80 45.68
CA GLN A 152 30.58 -10.48 47.09
C GLN A 152 31.63 -11.21 47.95
N PRO A 153 32.43 -10.50 48.78
CA PRO A 153 33.39 -11.16 49.64
C PRO A 153 32.67 -12.04 50.66
N ALA A 154 33.25 -13.22 50.93
CA ALA A 154 32.69 -14.24 51.81
C ALA A 154 32.44 -13.71 53.23
N PRO A 155 31.42 -14.22 53.96
CA PRO A 155 31.09 -13.73 55.29
C PRO A 155 32.23 -14.04 56.26
N TYR A 156 32.65 -13.05 57.04
CA TYR A 156 33.65 -13.22 58.09
C TYR A 156 33.01 -14.00 59.26
N GLY A 157 33.50 -15.21 59.50
CA GLY A 157 33.24 -15.98 60.73
C GLY A 157 34.24 -15.62 61.82
N ASP A 158 33.82 -15.80 63.08
CA ASP A 158 34.42 -15.37 64.36
C ASP A 158 35.94 -15.51 64.51
#